data_AF-A0A2A9CCG3-F1
#
_entry.id   AF-A0A2A9CCG3-F1
#
_cell.length_a   1.000
_cell.length_b   1.000
_cell.length_c   1.000
_cell.angle_alpha   90.00
_cell.angle_beta   90.00
_cell.angle_gamma   90.00
#
_symmetry.space_group_name_H-M   'P 1'
#
loop_
_entity.id
_entity.type
_entity.pdbx_description
1 polymer ?
#
loop_
_entity_poly.entity_id
_entity_poly.type
_entity_poly.pdbx_seq_one_letter_code
_entity_poly.pdbx_strand_id
1 'polypeptide(L)'
;MEAKLVIDARAILGEGPCWDDQSQLLYWVDIEGKKVHAYNPMTAGNIEMKQEQMVGTIAPRESGGLVMAMAGGFYAMNLSTENVEAITDPESHLPDNRFNDGKCDPAGRFWAGTMHMEGLKGEGALYCLEENLEVTKKIDHVSTSNGLAWSPDTRYLYFIDTPTKKVVRYDYDLSTGDIRNPVEVITIPDGEGMPDGMTSDEEGNLWIAHWGGSKVTRWNPDTGERLLEVSVPALNVTSCVFGGKERNELYITTARTNTSEDELKQFPYAGGVFRVKTNVKGSRTYAFKG
;
A
#
# COMPACT_ATOMS: atom_id res chain seq x y z
N MET A 1 13.25 -10.07 -13.39
CA MET A 1 14.01 -8.79 -13.25
C MET A 1 14.52 -8.70 -11.81
N GLU A 2 15.48 -7.82 -11.48
CA GLU A 2 16.02 -7.72 -10.11
C GLU A 2 15.96 -6.27 -9.61
N ALA A 3 15.40 -6.06 -8.42
CA ALA A 3 15.31 -4.75 -7.79
C ALA A 3 16.62 -4.35 -7.09
N LYS A 4 16.93 -3.06 -7.08
CA LYS A 4 18.15 -2.50 -6.48
C LYS A 4 17.81 -1.60 -5.31
N LEU A 5 18.59 -1.70 -4.23
CA LEU A 5 18.40 -0.91 -3.02
C LEU A 5 18.56 0.58 -3.34
N VAL A 6 17.64 1.40 -2.84
CA VAL A 6 17.70 2.87 -2.92
C VAL A 6 17.71 3.53 -1.54
N ILE A 7 17.20 2.86 -0.50
CA ILE A 7 17.24 3.32 0.89
C ILE A 7 17.52 2.13 1.81
N ASP A 8 18.62 2.14 2.56
CA ASP A 8 18.88 1.17 3.66
C ASP A 8 18.24 1.67 4.96
N ALA A 9 16.91 1.78 4.99
CA ALA A 9 16.19 2.35 6.14
C ALA A 9 16.13 1.39 7.34
N ARG A 10 16.28 0.07 7.08
CA ARG A 10 16.10 -0.99 8.08
C ARG A 10 14.76 -0.87 8.83
N ALA A 11 13.72 -0.48 8.10
CA ALA A 11 12.38 -0.34 8.63
C ALA A 11 11.92 -1.65 9.29
N ILE A 12 11.20 -1.51 10.41
CA ILE A 12 10.62 -2.67 11.08
C ILE A 12 9.56 -3.28 10.17
N LEU A 13 8.63 -2.44 9.69
CA LEU A 13 7.59 -2.78 8.73
C LEU A 13 7.43 -1.64 7.74
N GLY A 14 8.29 -1.60 6.71
CA GLY A 14 8.19 -0.61 5.63
C GLY A 14 6.97 -0.90 4.76
N GLU A 15 6.12 0.10 4.52
CA GLU A 15 4.81 -0.08 3.87
C GLU A 15 4.27 1.21 3.21
N GLY A 16 3.09 1.12 2.61
CA GLY A 16 2.30 2.23 2.09
C GLY A 16 3.06 3.15 1.12
N PRO A 17 3.86 2.62 0.17
CA PRO A 17 4.58 3.47 -0.77
C PRO A 17 3.59 4.21 -1.68
N CYS A 18 3.72 5.53 -1.72
CA CYS A 18 2.83 6.42 -2.45
C CYS A 18 3.66 7.46 -3.20
N TRP A 19 3.53 7.49 -4.52
CA TRP A 19 4.27 8.40 -5.37
C TRP A 19 3.49 9.70 -5.60
N ASP A 20 4.08 10.84 -5.28
CA ASP A 20 3.54 12.15 -5.63
C ASP A 20 4.16 12.66 -6.94
N ASP A 21 3.36 12.66 -8.00
CA ASP A 21 3.77 13.13 -9.32
C ASP A 21 4.12 14.64 -9.32
N GLN A 22 3.54 15.45 -8.44
CA GLN A 22 3.80 16.89 -8.44
C GLN A 22 5.18 17.22 -7.85
N SER A 23 5.47 16.69 -6.65
CA SER A 23 6.75 16.92 -5.98
C SER A 23 7.87 15.97 -6.42
N GLN A 24 7.53 14.90 -7.15
CA GLN A 24 8.44 13.80 -7.53
C GLN A 24 9.07 13.14 -6.29
N LEU A 25 8.26 12.96 -5.25
CA LEU A 25 8.66 12.32 -3.99
C LEU A 25 7.96 10.96 -3.85
N LEU A 26 8.70 10.02 -3.27
CA LEU A 26 8.13 8.79 -2.75
C LEU A 26 7.86 8.98 -1.26
N TYR A 27 6.58 8.98 -0.89
CA TYR A 27 6.17 8.82 0.49
C TYR A 27 6.04 7.33 0.83
N TRP A 28 6.34 6.95 2.06
CA TRP A 28 6.14 5.59 2.59
C TRP A 28 6.16 5.62 4.13
N VAL A 29 5.83 4.52 4.79
CA VAL A 29 5.76 4.44 6.24
C VAL A 29 6.59 3.30 6.81
N ASP A 30 7.07 3.45 8.04
CA ASP A 30 7.44 2.31 8.89
C ASP A 30 6.32 2.16 9.93
N ILE A 31 5.43 1.19 9.73
CA ILE A 31 4.19 1.03 10.52
C ILE A 31 4.54 0.84 12.00
N GLU A 32 5.35 -0.18 12.28
CA GLU A 32 5.76 -0.54 13.64
C GLU A 32 6.81 0.44 14.20
N GLY A 33 7.63 1.03 13.33
CA GLY A 33 8.55 2.11 13.70
C GLY A 33 7.87 3.46 13.98
N LYS A 34 6.59 3.61 13.64
CA LYS A 34 5.79 4.84 13.77
C LYS A 34 6.43 6.03 13.05
N LYS A 35 6.76 5.85 11.78
CA LYS A 35 7.39 6.91 10.98
C LYS A 35 6.71 7.09 9.64
N VAL A 36 6.65 8.34 9.21
CA VAL A 36 6.40 8.72 7.82
C VAL A 36 7.72 9.12 7.18
N HIS A 37 7.96 8.65 5.97
CA HIS A 37 9.16 8.93 5.20
C HIS A 37 8.81 9.70 3.93
N ALA A 38 9.71 10.60 3.52
CA ALA A 38 9.65 11.30 2.24
C ALA A 38 11.01 11.19 1.54
N TYR A 39 11.07 10.43 0.46
CA TYR A 39 12.27 10.17 -0.32
C TYR A 39 12.27 10.95 -1.64
N ASN A 40 13.36 11.66 -1.89
CA ASN A 40 13.60 12.36 -3.15
C ASN A 40 14.66 11.59 -3.97
N PRO A 41 14.28 10.93 -5.07
CA PRO A 41 15.21 10.17 -5.89
C PRO A 41 16.24 11.03 -6.63
N MET A 42 15.98 12.33 -6.83
CA MET A 42 16.91 13.24 -7.51
C MET A 42 18.08 13.64 -6.61
N THR A 43 17.84 13.79 -5.31
CA THR A 43 18.88 14.15 -4.32
C THR A 43 19.37 12.96 -3.51
N ALA A 44 18.71 11.81 -3.64
CA ALA A 44 18.84 10.64 -2.75
C ALA A 44 18.59 10.96 -1.26
N GLY A 45 17.92 12.08 -0.95
CA GLY A 45 17.57 12.47 0.41
C GLY A 45 16.32 11.72 0.89
N ASN A 46 16.35 11.25 2.14
CA ASN A 46 15.20 10.69 2.82
C ASN A 46 14.96 11.46 4.12
N ILE A 47 13.77 12.03 4.28
CA ILE A 47 13.32 12.68 5.51
C ILE A 47 12.49 11.66 6.30
N GLU A 48 12.65 11.66 7.63
CA GLU A 48 11.86 10.84 8.55
C GLU A 48 11.10 11.75 9.51
N MET A 49 9.80 11.53 9.65
CA MET A 49 8.92 12.26 10.56
C MET A 49 8.29 11.25 11.53
N LYS A 50 8.53 11.45 12.83
CA LYS A 50 8.05 10.54 13.89
C LYS A 50 6.57 10.76 14.16
N GLN A 51 5.90 9.68 14.55
CA GLN A 51 4.48 9.65 14.87
C GLN A 51 4.26 9.00 16.23
N GLU A 52 3.16 9.35 16.89
CA GLU A 52 2.82 8.83 18.22
C GLU A 52 2.21 7.42 18.16
N GLN A 53 1.69 7.04 17.00
CA GLN A 53 1.02 5.76 16.75
C GLN A 53 1.45 5.13 15.43
N MET A 54 1.09 3.85 15.25
CA MET A 54 1.36 3.15 13.99
C MET A 54 0.60 3.85 12.85
N VAL A 55 1.29 4.08 11.74
CA VAL A 55 0.70 4.63 10.50
C VAL A 55 0.63 3.49 9.50
N GLY A 56 -0.56 3.05 9.13
CA GLY A 56 -0.72 1.95 8.17
C GLY A 56 -0.42 2.41 6.74
N THR A 57 -1.02 3.53 6.34
CA THR A 57 -0.86 4.07 4.97
C THR A 57 -1.04 5.58 4.94
N ILE A 58 -0.59 6.19 3.85
CA ILE A 58 -0.62 7.63 3.59
C ILE A 58 -0.92 7.93 2.12
N ALA A 59 -1.47 9.12 1.86
CA ALA A 59 -1.57 9.67 0.52
C ALA A 59 -1.41 11.20 0.53
N PRO A 60 -0.89 11.81 -0.56
CA PRO A 60 -0.93 13.25 -0.73
C PRO A 60 -2.35 13.80 -0.68
N ARG A 61 -2.50 15.03 -0.19
CA ARG A 61 -3.76 15.79 -0.27
C ARG A 61 -3.66 16.85 -1.36
N GLU A 62 -4.73 17.07 -2.12
CA GLU A 62 -4.78 18.15 -3.12
C GLU A 62 -4.58 19.54 -2.47
N SER A 63 -5.04 19.71 -1.23
CA SER A 63 -4.82 20.92 -0.42
C SER A 63 -3.38 21.09 0.10
N GLY A 64 -2.51 20.10 -0.14
CA GLY A 64 -1.18 20.01 0.44
C GLY A 64 -1.16 19.24 1.77
N GLY A 65 0.00 18.65 2.06
CA GLY A 65 0.18 17.74 3.19
C GLY A 65 -0.20 16.29 2.84
N LEU A 66 -0.42 15.48 3.87
CA LEU A 66 -0.80 14.06 3.73
C LEU A 66 -2.12 13.79 4.44
N VAL A 67 -2.89 12.84 3.92
CA VAL A 67 -3.91 12.10 4.68
C VAL A 67 -3.28 10.79 5.12
N MET A 68 -3.63 10.33 6.31
CA MET A 68 -3.05 9.15 6.93
C MET A 68 -4.15 8.28 7.54
N ALA A 69 -4.01 6.96 7.40
CA ALA A 69 -4.79 6.00 8.18
C ALA A 69 -3.86 5.37 9.22
N MET A 70 -4.13 5.63 10.48
CA MET A 70 -3.29 5.28 11.63
C MET A 70 -4.04 4.31 12.55
N ALA A 71 -3.42 3.82 13.63
CA ALA A 71 -4.09 2.95 14.59
C ALA A 71 -5.43 3.54 15.11
N GLY A 72 -5.45 4.83 15.47
CA GLY A 72 -6.64 5.54 15.99
C GLY A 72 -7.48 6.27 14.94
N GLY A 73 -7.54 5.80 13.69
CA GLY A 73 -8.41 6.38 12.67
C GLY A 73 -7.70 7.15 11.54
N PHE A 74 -8.42 8.10 10.94
CA PHE A 74 -7.95 8.96 9.86
C PHE A 74 -7.43 10.30 10.39
N TYR A 75 -6.34 10.78 9.80
CA TYR A 75 -5.64 12.00 10.20
C TYR A 75 -5.17 12.80 8.99
N ALA A 76 -4.97 14.10 9.17
CA ALA A 76 -4.28 14.98 8.24
C ALA A 76 -2.94 15.43 8.82
N MET A 77 -1.88 15.43 8.01
CA MET A 77 -0.57 15.93 8.40
C MET A 77 -0.17 17.15 7.56
N ASN A 78 0.30 18.20 8.23
CA ASN A 78 0.98 19.31 7.59
C ASN A 78 2.48 19.02 7.53
N LEU A 79 3.05 18.92 6.32
CA LEU A 79 4.46 18.57 6.11
C LEU A 79 5.46 19.66 6.55
N SER A 80 5.02 20.91 6.66
CA SER A 80 5.90 22.03 7.04
C SER A 80 6.01 22.24 8.55
N THR A 81 4.94 21.94 9.28
CA THR A 81 4.89 22.07 10.75
C THR A 81 4.98 20.73 11.46
N GLU A 82 4.85 19.62 10.73
CA GLU A 82 4.67 18.26 11.25
C GLU A 82 3.45 18.09 12.17
N ASN A 83 2.51 19.05 12.16
CA ASN A 83 1.26 18.94 12.91
C ASN A 83 0.37 17.84 12.31
N VAL A 84 -0.22 17.03 13.18
CA VAL A 84 -1.12 15.93 12.86
C VAL A 84 -2.48 16.17 13.52
N GLU A 85 -3.51 16.30 12.70
CA GLU A 85 -4.87 16.59 13.13
C GLU A 85 -5.77 15.38 12.89
N ALA A 86 -6.55 14.99 13.91
CA ALA A 86 -7.51 13.90 13.80
C ALA A 86 -8.69 14.31 12.91
N ILE A 87 -9.10 13.42 12.01
CA ILE A 87 -10.30 13.58 11.17
C ILE A 87 -11.46 12.84 11.81
N THR A 88 -11.36 11.51 11.91
CA THR A 88 -12.39 10.63 12.47
C THR A 88 -11.85 9.22 12.70
N ASP A 89 -12.46 8.49 13.62
CA ASP A 89 -12.11 7.10 13.93
C ASP A 89 -13.36 6.20 13.84
N PRO A 90 -13.53 5.44 12.73
CA PRO A 90 -14.67 4.54 12.57
C PRO A 90 -14.61 3.30 13.48
N GLU A 91 -13.44 3.02 14.08
CA GLU A 91 -13.19 1.83 14.91
C GLU A 91 -12.78 2.19 16.35
N SER A 92 -13.15 3.36 16.84
CA SER A 92 -12.85 3.80 18.23
C SER A 92 -13.35 2.86 19.35
N HIS A 93 -14.20 1.90 19.02
CA HIS A 93 -14.71 0.85 19.90
C HIS A 93 -13.88 -0.47 19.84
N LEU A 94 -12.87 -0.55 18.98
CA LEU A 94 -12.00 -1.71 18.72
C LEU A 94 -10.53 -1.31 18.91
N PRO A 95 -10.05 -1.14 20.16
CA PRO A 95 -8.71 -0.61 20.45
C PRO A 95 -7.55 -1.52 20.01
N ASP A 96 -7.84 -2.79 19.74
CA ASP A 96 -6.85 -3.79 19.29
C ASP A 96 -6.72 -3.86 17.75
N ASN A 97 -7.51 -3.04 17.04
CA ASN A 97 -7.39 -2.87 15.59
C ASN A 97 -6.43 -1.74 15.23
N ARG A 98 -5.91 -1.81 14.00
CA ARG A 98 -5.21 -0.71 13.33
C ARG A 98 -5.55 -0.70 11.86
N PHE A 99 -5.42 0.46 11.22
CA PHE A 99 -5.32 0.51 9.76
C PHE A 99 -4.05 -0.18 9.26
N ASN A 100 -4.15 -0.80 8.08
CA ASN A 100 -3.07 -1.50 7.39
C ASN A 100 -2.79 -0.84 6.04
N ASP A 101 -3.22 -1.40 4.90
CA ASP A 101 -3.01 -0.75 3.60
C ASP A 101 -4.18 0.18 3.22
N GLY A 102 -3.91 1.09 2.29
CA GLY A 102 -4.85 2.06 1.78
C GLY A 102 -4.28 2.87 0.61
N LYS A 103 -5.18 3.46 -0.18
CA LYS A 103 -4.85 4.24 -1.39
C LYS A 103 -6.00 5.16 -1.75
N CYS A 104 -5.70 6.28 -2.42
CA CYS A 104 -6.75 7.10 -2.99
C CYS A 104 -7.31 6.49 -4.28
N ASP A 105 -8.63 6.53 -4.42
CA ASP A 105 -9.32 6.12 -5.65
C ASP A 105 -9.21 7.20 -6.75
N PRO A 106 -9.62 6.89 -8.01
CA PRO A 106 -9.58 7.85 -9.10
C PRO A 106 -10.48 9.09 -8.93
N ALA A 107 -11.45 9.04 -8.02
CA ALA A 107 -12.29 10.19 -7.67
C ALA A 107 -11.62 11.09 -6.62
N GLY A 108 -10.59 10.61 -5.92
CA GLY A 108 -9.89 11.33 -4.87
C GLY A 108 -10.41 11.04 -3.47
N ARG A 109 -11.09 9.90 -3.25
CA ARG A 109 -11.47 9.39 -1.92
C ARG A 109 -10.34 8.57 -1.32
N PHE A 110 -10.15 8.60 -0.01
CA PHE A 110 -9.09 7.83 0.63
C PHE A 110 -9.62 6.51 1.20
N TRP A 111 -9.25 5.40 0.57
CA TRP A 111 -9.62 4.06 1.00
C TRP A 111 -8.53 3.50 1.89
N ALA A 112 -8.91 2.92 3.03
CA ALA A 112 -7.99 2.22 3.90
C ALA A 112 -8.76 1.15 4.67
N GLY A 113 -8.12 0.03 4.94
CA GLY A 113 -8.76 -1.01 5.73
C GLY A 113 -7.96 -1.42 6.94
N THR A 114 -8.64 -2.11 7.85
CA THR A 114 -8.17 -2.42 9.18
C THR A 114 -7.86 -3.90 9.33
N MET A 115 -7.17 -4.21 10.42
CA MET A 115 -6.90 -5.56 10.88
C MET A 115 -6.73 -5.55 12.39
N HIS A 116 -7.01 -6.69 13.02
CA HIS A 116 -6.63 -6.90 14.42
C HIS A 116 -5.11 -7.08 14.53
N MET A 117 -4.47 -6.46 15.53
CA MET A 117 -3.01 -6.48 15.68
C MET A 117 -2.44 -7.89 15.89
N GLU A 118 -3.22 -8.81 16.47
CA GLU A 118 -2.85 -10.23 16.58
C GLU A 118 -3.17 -11.08 15.33
N GLY A 119 -3.68 -10.49 14.25
CA GLY A 119 -4.00 -11.19 13.01
C GLY A 119 -5.25 -12.08 13.11
N LEU A 120 -6.22 -11.70 13.94
CA LEU A 120 -7.48 -12.43 14.09
C LEU A 120 -8.32 -12.33 12.82
N LYS A 121 -8.95 -13.46 12.46
CA LYS A 121 -9.72 -13.60 11.22
C LYS A 121 -11.04 -12.83 11.31
N GLY A 122 -11.29 -11.97 10.31
CA GLY A 122 -12.57 -11.29 10.15
C GLY A 122 -12.84 -10.16 11.15
N GLU A 123 -11.81 -9.68 11.85
CA GLU A 123 -11.91 -8.58 12.82
C GLU A 123 -11.61 -7.20 12.21
N GLY A 124 -11.25 -7.13 10.91
CA GLY A 124 -11.04 -5.90 10.16
C GLY A 124 -12.18 -5.58 9.20
N ALA A 125 -12.08 -4.41 8.57
CA ALA A 125 -12.99 -3.93 7.54
C ALA A 125 -12.27 -3.00 6.54
N LEU A 126 -12.85 -2.81 5.36
CA LEU A 126 -12.40 -1.79 4.40
C LEU A 126 -13.29 -0.56 4.50
N TYR A 127 -12.69 0.61 4.62
CA TYR A 127 -13.37 1.90 4.72
C TYR A 127 -12.98 2.83 3.55
N CYS A 128 -13.85 3.79 3.29
CA CYS A 128 -13.64 4.88 2.34
C CYS A 128 -13.95 6.21 3.04
N LEU A 129 -12.95 7.08 3.12
CA LEU A 129 -13.06 8.47 3.57
C LEU A 129 -13.36 9.35 2.34
N GLU A 130 -14.52 9.99 2.37
CA GLU A 130 -15.02 10.87 1.32
C GLU A 130 -14.42 12.28 1.44
N GLU A 131 -14.53 13.10 0.38
CA GLU A 131 -14.05 14.49 0.36
C GLU A 131 -14.67 15.36 1.47
N ASN A 132 -15.91 15.08 1.86
CA ASN A 132 -16.60 15.76 2.96
C ASN A 132 -16.21 15.23 4.35
N LEU A 133 -15.19 14.37 4.43
CA LEU A 133 -14.68 13.71 5.63
C LEU A 133 -15.63 12.68 6.28
N GLU A 134 -16.73 12.32 5.61
CA GLU A 134 -17.56 11.20 6.02
C GLU A 134 -16.88 9.88 5.69
N VAL A 135 -17.08 8.87 6.55
CA VAL A 135 -16.48 7.55 6.37
C VAL A 135 -17.58 6.52 6.16
N THR A 136 -17.44 5.73 5.10
CA THR A 136 -18.32 4.60 4.81
C THR A 136 -17.55 3.29 4.89
N LYS A 137 -18.12 2.29 5.58
CA LYS A 137 -17.64 0.91 5.53
C LYS A 137 -18.06 0.28 4.21
N LYS A 138 -17.09 -0.26 3.46
CA LYS A 138 -17.29 -0.82 2.11
C LYS A 138 -17.22 -2.35 2.09
N ILE A 139 -16.40 -2.95 2.94
CA ILE A 139 -16.31 -4.42 3.14
C ILE A 139 -16.21 -4.69 4.64
N ASP A 140 -16.96 -5.66 5.15
CA ASP A 140 -16.86 -6.15 6.52
C ASP A 140 -16.09 -7.48 6.59
N HIS A 141 -15.79 -7.93 7.81
CA HIS A 141 -15.19 -9.25 8.08
C HIS A 141 -13.90 -9.54 7.29
N VAL A 142 -13.07 -8.52 7.09
CA VAL A 142 -11.73 -8.63 6.51
C VAL A 142 -10.76 -9.15 7.56
N SER A 143 -9.79 -9.99 7.20
CA SER A 143 -8.81 -10.49 8.17
C SER A 143 -7.57 -9.59 8.24
N THR A 144 -6.97 -9.31 7.09
CA THR A 144 -5.84 -8.39 6.96
C THR A 144 -6.05 -7.60 5.67
N SER A 145 -6.66 -6.43 5.80
CA SER A 145 -6.92 -5.56 4.65
C SER A 145 -5.62 -5.11 4.03
N ASN A 146 -5.43 -5.39 2.75
CA ASN A 146 -4.17 -5.16 2.08
C ASN A 146 -4.36 -4.58 0.68
N GLY A 147 -3.41 -4.84 -0.22
CA GLY A 147 -3.29 -4.28 -1.56
C GLY A 147 -4.60 -3.88 -2.25
N LEU A 148 -4.68 -2.60 -2.65
CA LEU A 148 -5.76 -2.04 -3.45
C LEU A 148 -5.24 -1.46 -4.77
N ALA A 149 -5.98 -1.68 -5.85
CA ALA A 149 -5.72 -1.03 -7.13
C ALA A 149 -7.01 -0.84 -7.92
N TRP A 150 -7.02 0.14 -8.82
CA TRP A 150 -8.11 0.32 -9.78
C TRP A 150 -7.64 -0.03 -11.19
N SER A 151 -8.57 -0.50 -12.01
CA SER A 151 -8.32 -0.66 -13.44
C SER A 151 -8.10 0.70 -14.10
N PRO A 152 -7.28 0.78 -15.16
CA PRO A 152 -6.99 2.06 -15.85
C PRO A 152 -8.24 2.75 -16.42
N ASP A 153 -9.28 1.98 -16.74
CA ASP A 153 -10.57 2.47 -17.21
C ASP A 153 -11.55 2.82 -16.08
N THR A 154 -11.13 2.73 -14.82
CA THR A 154 -11.89 3.07 -13.60
C THR A 154 -13.19 2.29 -13.42
N ARG A 155 -13.28 1.09 -14.00
CA ARG A 155 -14.47 0.22 -13.86
C ARG A 155 -14.35 -0.82 -12.76
N TYR A 156 -13.14 -1.13 -12.33
CA TYR A 156 -12.89 -2.18 -11.35
C TYR A 156 -12.02 -1.70 -10.19
N LEU A 157 -12.37 -2.17 -8.99
CA LEU A 157 -11.49 -2.20 -7.82
C LEU A 157 -10.95 -3.62 -7.67
N TYR A 158 -9.67 -3.75 -7.39
CA TYR A 158 -9.01 -4.98 -6.99
C TYR A 158 -8.59 -4.88 -5.54
N PHE A 159 -8.84 -5.94 -4.77
CA PHE A 159 -8.62 -5.96 -3.34
C PHE A 159 -8.00 -7.29 -2.88
N ILE A 160 -7.12 -7.20 -1.89
CA ILE A 160 -6.48 -8.35 -1.23
C ILE A 160 -6.88 -8.34 0.25
N ASP A 161 -7.49 -9.44 0.70
CA ASP A 161 -7.49 -9.85 2.11
C ASP A 161 -6.42 -10.95 2.26
N THR A 162 -5.27 -10.60 2.83
CA THR A 162 -4.02 -11.40 2.72
C THR A 162 -4.19 -12.90 3.00
N PRO A 163 -4.86 -13.34 4.10
CA PRO A 163 -4.98 -14.76 4.43
C PRO A 163 -5.80 -15.57 3.42
N THR A 164 -6.61 -14.92 2.57
CA THR A 164 -7.35 -15.60 1.51
C THR A 164 -6.46 -16.06 0.35
N LYS A 165 -5.24 -15.48 0.23
CA LYS A 165 -4.32 -15.65 -0.90
C LYS A 165 -4.91 -15.30 -2.27
N LYS A 166 -5.94 -14.47 -2.30
CA LYS A 166 -6.68 -14.16 -3.52
C LYS A 166 -6.72 -12.66 -3.77
N VAL A 167 -6.78 -12.31 -5.05
CA VAL A 167 -7.19 -10.99 -5.50
C VAL A 167 -8.65 -11.08 -5.92
N VAL A 168 -9.49 -10.23 -5.32
CA VAL A 168 -10.91 -10.11 -5.64
C VAL A 168 -11.12 -8.84 -6.43
N ARG A 169 -11.80 -8.95 -7.57
CA ARG A 169 -12.27 -7.82 -8.38
C ARG A 169 -13.70 -7.49 -8.01
N TYR A 170 -14.00 -6.20 -7.93
CA TYR A 170 -15.35 -5.65 -7.80
C TYR A 170 -15.65 -4.73 -8.97
N ASP A 171 -16.89 -4.72 -9.45
CA ASP A 171 -17.38 -3.61 -10.26
C ASP A 171 -17.37 -2.35 -9.39
N TYR A 172 -16.76 -1.27 -9.88
CA TYR A 172 -16.59 -0.01 -9.16
C TYR A 172 -17.30 1.13 -9.89
N ASP A 173 -18.09 1.91 -9.16
CA ASP A 173 -18.73 3.12 -9.66
C ASP A 173 -17.89 4.35 -9.27
N LEU A 174 -17.32 5.03 -10.27
CA LEU A 174 -16.49 6.22 -10.04
C LEU A 174 -17.25 7.35 -9.32
N SER A 175 -18.54 7.52 -9.65
CA SER A 175 -19.34 8.64 -9.15
C SER A 175 -19.75 8.47 -7.69
N THR A 176 -20.00 7.24 -7.23
CA THR A 176 -20.43 6.97 -5.85
C THR A 176 -19.38 6.29 -4.98
N GLY A 177 -18.35 5.69 -5.58
CA GLY A 177 -17.38 4.85 -4.89
C GLY A 177 -17.97 3.52 -4.45
N ASP A 178 -19.12 3.11 -4.97
CA ASP A 178 -19.74 1.83 -4.63
C ASP A 178 -19.04 0.68 -5.34
N ILE A 179 -19.04 -0.47 -4.66
CA ILE A 179 -18.47 -1.71 -5.16
C ILE A 179 -19.51 -2.83 -5.11
N ARG A 180 -19.50 -3.72 -6.10
CA ARG A 180 -20.42 -4.86 -6.19
C ARG A 180 -19.82 -6.02 -6.98
N ASN A 181 -20.53 -7.15 -7.00
CA ASN A 181 -20.21 -8.32 -7.82
C ASN A 181 -18.75 -8.83 -7.62
N PRO A 182 -18.37 -9.24 -6.39
CA PRO A 182 -17.04 -9.78 -6.13
C PRO A 182 -16.75 -11.01 -6.97
N VAL A 183 -15.61 -11.02 -7.66
CA VAL A 183 -15.10 -12.15 -8.45
C VAL A 183 -13.64 -12.37 -8.11
N GLU A 184 -13.29 -13.59 -7.72
CA GLU A 184 -11.89 -13.99 -7.56
C GLU A 184 -11.22 -14.06 -8.93
N VAL A 185 -10.15 -13.29 -9.13
CA VAL A 185 -9.47 -13.17 -10.43
C VAL A 185 -8.07 -13.76 -10.43
N ILE A 186 -7.39 -13.77 -9.28
CA ILE A 186 -6.05 -14.34 -9.12
C ILE A 186 -6.01 -15.10 -7.79
N THR A 187 -5.33 -16.24 -7.79
CA THR A 187 -4.97 -16.99 -6.57
C THR A 187 -3.46 -17.14 -6.53
N ILE A 188 -2.84 -16.70 -5.43
CA ILE A 188 -1.40 -16.86 -5.21
C ILE A 188 -1.11 -18.32 -4.82
N PRO A 189 -0.22 -19.02 -5.56
CA PRO A 189 0.09 -20.41 -5.26
C PRO A 189 0.73 -20.60 -3.87
N ASP A 190 0.51 -21.78 -3.29
CA ASP A 190 1.21 -22.17 -2.06
C ASP A 190 2.72 -22.21 -2.26
N GLY A 191 3.46 -21.83 -1.22
CA GLY A 191 4.92 -21.74 -1.24
C GLY A 191 5.48 -20.46 -1.88
N GLU A 192 4.65 -19.57 -2.42
CA GLU A 192 5.09 -18.29 -3.00
C GLU A 192 4.97 -17.09 -2.05
N GLY A 193 4.80 -17.33 -0.74
CA GLY A 193 4.50 -16.28 0.24
C GLY A 193 3.01 -15.92 0.30
N MET A 194 2.70 -14.76 0.85
CA MET A 194 1.35 -14.21 0.98
C MET A 194 1.22 -12.91 0.16
N PRO A 195 0.09 -12.66 -0.52
CA PRO A 195 -0.13 -11.39 -1.20
C PRO A 195 -0.27 -10.26 -0.19
N ASP A 196 0.48 -9.19 -0.43
CA ASP A 196 0.56 -8.03 0.45
C ASP A 196 0.05 -6.80 -0.32
N GLY A 197 0.81 -5.70 -0.37
CA GLY A 197 0.47 -4.51 -1.15
C GLY A 197 0.46 -4.73 -2.66
N MET A 198 -0.36 -3.92 -3.35
CA MET A 198 -0.62 -4.05 -4.79
C MET A 198 -0.70 -2.70 -5.52
N THR A 199 -0.30 -2.67 -6.79
CA THR A 199 -0.56 -1.56 -7.71
C THR A 199 -0.94 -2.05 -9.11
N SER A 200 -1.40 -1.16 -9.99
CA SER A 200 -1.73 -1.48 -11.40
C SER A 200 -0.85 -0.72 -12.38
N ASP A 201 -0.72 -1.24 -13.60
CA ASP A 201 -0.11 -0.56 -14.73
C ASP A 201 -1.14 -0.11 -15.77
N GLU A 202 -0.71 0.78 -16.68
CA GLU A 202 -1.56 1.34 -17.75
C GLU A 202 -2.00 0.28 -18.78
N GLU A 203 -1.41 -0.93 -18.76
CA GLU A 203 -1.86 -2.07 -19.58
C GLU A 203 -2.96 -2.90 -18.88
N GLY A 204 -3.35 -2.52 -17.66
CA GLY A 204 -4.40 -3.19 -16.89
C GLY A 204 -3.94 -4.37 -16.05
N ASN A 205 -2.63 -4.59 -15.91
CA ASN A 205 -2.09 -5.69 -15.11
C ASN A 205 -1.80 -5.26 -13.68
N LEU A 206 -1.80 -6.24 -12.77
CA LEU A 206 -1.62 -6.04 -11.33
C LEU A 206 -0.22 -6.46 -10.90
N TRP A 207 0.43 -5.64 -10.07
CA TRP A 207 1.73 -5.90 -9.48
C TRP A 207 1.55 -6.12 -7.99
N ILE A 208 1.94 -7.30 -7.50
CA ILE A 208 1.64 -7.77 -6.15
C ILE A 208 2.93 -8.09 -5.43
N ALA A 209 3.13 -7.50 -4.25
CA ALA A 209 4.21 -7.83 -3.34
C ALA A 209 3.93 -9.14 -2.60
N HIS A 210 4.98 -9.92 -2.32
CA HIS A 210 4.88 -11.20 -1.64
C HIS A 210 5.61 -11.19 -0.30
N TRP A 211 4.84 -11.14 0.78
CA TRP A 211 5.35 -11.36 2.13
C TRP A 211 5.89 -12.79 2.26
N GLY A 212 7.14 -12.93 2.71
CA GLY A 212 7.84 -14.23 2.77
C GLY A 212 8.18 -14.82 1.39
N GLY A 213 8.03 -14.07 0.30
CA GLY A 213 8.23 -14.56 -1.07
C GLY A 213 9.41 -13.94 -1.82
N SER A 214 10.09 -12.94 -1.25
CA SER A 214 11.25 -12.26 -1.86
C SER A 214 11.03 -11.71 -3.27
N LYS A 215 9.80 -11.30 -3.59
CA LYS A 215 9.44 -10.90 -4.95
C LYS A 215 8.24 -9.98 -5.05
N VAL A 216 8.14 -9.35 -6.22
CA VAL A 216 6.90 -8.78 -6.77
C VAL A 216 6.55 -9.54 -8.04
N THR A 217 5.28 -9.87 -8.25
CA THR A 217 4.81 -10.55 -9.47
C THR A 217 3.81 -9.68 -10.22
N ARG A 218 3.77 -9.81 -11.55
CA ARG A 218 2.82 -9.13 -12.43
C ARG A 218 1.79 -10.12 -12.96
N TRP A 219 0.51 -9.79 -12.89
CA TRP A 219 -0.59 -10.68 -13.26
C TRP A 219 -1.57 -10.01 -14.21
N ASN A 220 -2.09 -10.78 -15.15
CA ASN A 220 -3.25 -10.39 -15.94
C ASN A 220 -4.53 -10.77 -15.15
N PRO A 221 -5.34 -9.80 -14.69
CA PRO A 221 -6.54 -10.09 -13.91
C PRO A 221 -7.71 -10.66 -14.74
N ASP A 222 -7.67 -10.58 -16.08
CA ASP A 222 -8.71 -11.17 -16.92
C ASP A 222 -8.50 -12.66 -17.14
N THR A 223 -7.25 -13.11 -17.19
CA THR A 223 -6.89 -14.53 -17.41
C THR A 223 -6.43 -15.25 -16.14
N GLY A 224 -6.02 -14.50 -15.11
CA GLY A 224 -5.37 -15.04 -13.92
C GLY A 224 -3.93 -15.50 -14.15
N GLU A 225 -3.32 -15.15 -15.29
CA GLU A 225 -1.97 -15.59 -15.64
C GLU A 225 -0.88 -14.67 -15.06
N ARG A 226 0.17 -15.27 -14.49
CA ARG A 226 1.38 -14.54 -14.10
C ARG A 226 2.23 -14.23 -15.33
N LEU A 227 2.46 -12.95 -15.58
CA LEU A 227 3.21 -12.45 -16.73
C LEU A 227 4.71 -12.24 -16.43
N LEU A 228 5.07 -11.89 -15.20
CA LEU A 228 6.42 -11.49 -14.85
C LEU A 228 6.70 -11.69 -13.35
N GLU A 229 7.98 -11.87 -13.01
CA GLU A 229 8.51 -11.82 -11.66
C GLU A 229 9.70 -10.84 -11.55
N VAL A 230 9.70 -10.05 -10.47
CA VAL A 230 10.80 -9.20 -10.01
C VAL A 230 11.33 -9.79 -8.71
N SER A 231 12.57 -10.25 -8.73
CA SER A 231 13.28 -10.68 -7.52
C SER A 231 13.70 -9.46 -6.69
N VAL A 232 13.47 -9.54 -5.38
CA VAL A 232 13.81 -8.50 -4.41
C VAL A 232 14.73 -9.12 -3.36
N PRO A 233 15.90 -8.51 -3.05
CA PRO A 233 16.85 -9.09 -2.10
C PRO A 233 16.44 -8.78 -0.64
N ALA A 234 15.20 -9.13 -0.29
CA ALA A 234 14.62 -9.10 1.05
C ALA A 234 13.49 -10.14 1.12
N LEU A 235 13.35 -10.85 2.24
CA LEU A 235 12.35 -11.92 2.38
C LEU A 235 10.90 -11.40 2.40
N ASN A 236 10.65 -10.44 3.28
CA ASN A 236 9.33 -9.84 3.49
C ASN A 236 9.17 -8.61 2.60
N VAL A 237 8.68 -8.83 1.38
CA VAL A 237 8.33 -7.77 0.43
C VAL A 237 6.89 -7.36 0.69
N THR A 238 6.68 -6.09 1.02
CA THR A 238 5.42 -5.62 1.62
C THR A 238 4.52 -4.92 0.63
N SER A 239 5.03 -4.00 -0.16
CA SER A 239 4.20 -3.26 -1.10
C SER A 239 5.01 -2.69 -2.25
N CYS A 240 4.33 -2.15 -3.26
CA CYS A 240 4.96 -1.52 -4.41
C CYS A 240 4.11 -0.43 -5.06
N VAL A 241 4.79 0.57 -5.64
CA VAL A 241 4.16 1.66 -6.38
C VAL A 241 5.03 2.07 -7.55
N PHE A 242 4.41 2.48 -8.64
CA PHE A 242 5.12 3.10 -9.75
C PHE A 242 5.39 4.57 -9.46
N GLY A 243 6.57 5.03 -9.86
CA GLY A 243 7.00 6.41 -9.76
C GLY A 243 8.07 6.76 -10.78
N GLY A 244 8.80 7.84 -10.49
CA GLY A 244 9.69 8.49 -11.44
C GLY A 244 8.92 9.28 -12.50
N LYS A 245 9.63 10.17 -13.20
CA LYS A 245 9.04 11.12 -14.16
C LYS A 245 8.18 10.46 -15.24
N GLU A 246 8.54 9.26 -15.67
CA GLU A 246 7.84 8.51 -16.72
C GLU A 246 6.89 7.44 -16.15
N ARG A 247 6.72 7.36 -14.82
CA ARG A 247 6.00 6.31 -14.08
C ARG A 247 6.41 4.89 -14.46
N ASN A 248 7.67 4.67 -14.80
CA ASN A 248 8.21 3.36 -15.19
C ASN A 248 9.24 2.81 -14.21
N GLU A 249 9.38 3.42 -13.04
CA GLU A 249 10.22 2.94 -11.95
C GLU A 249 9.31 2.37 -10.86
N LEU A 250 9.40 1.06 -10.60
CA LEU A 250 8.64 0.42 -9.53
C LEU A 250 9.46 0.49 -8.24
N TYR A 251 8.95 1.23 -7.26
CA TYR A 251 9.47 1.28 -5.90
C TYR A 251 8.80 0.20 -5.06
N ILE A 252 9.58 -0.43 -4.18
CA ILE A 252 9.19 -1.63 -3.44
C ILE A 252 9.64 -1.47 -1.99
N THR A 253 8.71 -1.56 -1.06
CA THR A 253 8.98 -1.56 0.39
C THR A 253 9.17 -2.99 0.90
N THR A 254 9.90 -3.12 2.01
CA THR A 254 10.19 -4.40 2.63
C THR A 254 10.22 -4.25 4.15
N ALA A 255 10.20 -5.37 4.88
CA ALA A 255 10.17 -5.39 6.34
C ALA A 255 11.34 -6.19 6.94
N ARG A 256 11.66 -5.89 8.21
CA ARG A 256 12.52 -6.71 9.07
C ARG A 256 11.75 -7.53 10.08
N THR A 257 10.54 -7.12 10.44
CA THR A 257 9.69 -7.87 11.37
C THR A 257 9.45 -9.28 10.82
N ASN A 258 9.29 -10.24 11.73
CA ASN A 258 9.18 -11.67 11.42
C ASN A 258 10.30 -12.20 10.49
N THR A 259 11.53 -11.71 10.66
CA THR A 259 12.73 -12.21 9.95
C THR A 259 13.77 -12.65 10.99
N SER A 260 14.23 -13.89 10.92
CA SER A 260 15.24 -14.45 11.84
C SER A 260 16.64 -13.85 11.62
N GLU A 261 17.55 -14.01 12.57
CA GLU A 261 18.93 -13.53 12.43
C GLU A 261 19.66 -14.15 11.23
N ASP A 262 19.42 -15.43 10.94
CA ASP A 262 20.04 -16.11 9.81
C ASP A 262 19.47 -15.64 8.47
N GLU A 263 18.17 -15.36 8.41
CA GLU A 263 17.56 -14.71 7.25
C GLU A 263 18.06 -13.27 7.09
N LEU A 264 18.25 -12.51 8.16
CA LEU A 264 18.84 -11.16 8.08
C LEU A 264 20.30 -11.17 7.63
N LYS A 265 21.05 -12.25 7.89
CA LYS A 265 22.39 -12.43 7.29
C LYS A 265 22.30 -12.69 5.78
N GLN A 266 21.28 -13.40 5.32
CA GLN A 266 21.02 -13.64 3.88
C GLN A 266 20.46 -12.39 3.19
N PHE A 267 19.63 -11.62 3.90
CA PHE A 267 18.94 -10.42 3.44
C PHE A 267 19.36 -9.21 4.29
N PRO A 268 20.62 -8.76 4.21
CA PRO A 268 21.15 -7.70 5.08
C PRO A 268 20.42 -6.35 4.93
N TYR A 269 19.74 -6.15 3.80
CA TYR A 269 18.98 -4.95 3.47
C TYR A 269 17.46 -5.10 3.65
N ALA A 270 17.00 -6.13 4.37
CA ALA A 270 15.60 -6.22 4.79
C ALA A 270 15.18 -4.93 5.53
N GLY A 271 13.95 -4.47 5.32
CA GLY A 271 13.49 -3.15 5.77
C GLY A 271 13.95 -1.98 4.89
N GLY A 272 14.63 -2.26 3.77
CA GLY A 272 15.03 -1.26 2.79
C GLY A 272 13.92 -0.97 1.78
N VAL A 273 14.10 0.14 1.06
CA VAL A 273 13.31 0.45 -0.14
C VAL A 273 14.14 0.11 -1.37
N PHE A 274 13.53 -0.63 -2.29
CA PHE A 274 14.13 -1.06 -3.54
C PHE A 274 13.44 -0.41 -4.73
N ARG A 275 14.12 -0.42 -5.86
CA ARG A 275 13.62 0.10 -7.12
C ARG A 275 14.02 -0.79 -8.28
N VAL A 276 13.11 -0.98 -9.23
CA VAL A 276 13.41 -1.57 -10.53
C VAL A 276 12.83 -0.72 -11.66
N LYS A 277 13.59 -0.51 -12.73
CA LYS A 277 13.06 0.12 -13.94
C LYS A 277 12.34 -0.92 -14.80
N THR A 278 11.13 -0.60 -15.21
CA THR A 278 10.27 -1.48 -16.02
C THR A 278 10.13 -0.95 -17.45
N ASN A 279 9.59 -1.78 -18.34
CA ASN A 279 9.25 -1.42 -19.71
C ASN A 279 7.79 -0.95 -19.87
N VAL A 280 7.03 -0.89 -18.78
CA VAL A 280 5.62 -0.47 -18.76
C VAL A 280 5.48 0.80 -17.91
N LYS A 281 4.33 1.46 -18.01
CA LYS A 281 4.00 2.62 -17.18
C LYS A 281 2.98 2.22 -16.14
N GLY A 282 3.19 2.65 -14.90
CA GLY A 282 2.21 2.52 -13.83
C GLY A 282 1.00 3.41 -14.03
N SER A 283 -0.12 2.95 -13.48
CA SER A 283 -1.30 3.78 -13.28
C SER A 283 -0.97 5.00 -12.41
N ARG A 284 -1.77 6.06 -12.53
CA ARG A 284 -1.59 7.27 -11.73
C ARG A 284 -1.86 6.99 -10.25
N THR A 285 -1.05 7.58 -9.38
CA THR A 285 -1.41 7.76 -7.97
C THR A 285 -2.34 8.96 -7.86
N TYR A 286 -3.41 8.83 -7.08
CA TYR A 286 -4.35 9.91 -6.84
C TYR A 286 -4.08 10.55 -5.48
N ALA A 287 -4.37 11.84 -5.37
CA ALA A 287 -4.37 12.56 -4.10
C ALA A 287 -5.77 12.55 -3.50
N PHE A 288 -5.85 12.65 -2.17
CA PHE A 288 -7.11 12.85 -1.48
C PHE A 288 -7.63 14.27 -1.68
N LYS A 289 -8.92 14.41 -1.97
CA LYS A 289 -9.55 15.70 -2.26
C LYS A 289 -10.10 16.45 -1.04
N GLY A 290 -10.26 15.78 0.10
CA GLY A 290 -10.74 16.36 1.37
C GLY A 290 -9.65 16.91 2.27
#